data_AF-A0A9E5QXX5-F1
#
_entry.id   AF-A0A9E5QXX5-F1
#
_cell.length_a   1.000
_cell.length_b   1.000
_cell.length_c   1.000
_cell.angle_alpha   90.00
_cell.angle_beta   90.00
_cell.angle_gamma   90.00
#
_symmetry.space_group_name_H-M   'P 1'
#
loop_
_entity.id
_entity.type
_entity.pdbx_description
1 polymer ?
#
loop_
_entity_poly.entity_id
_entity_poly.type
_entity_poly.pdbx_seq_one_letter_code
_entity_poly.pdbx_strand_id
1 'polypeptide(L)'
;MQNIICGICSLLLTGYFSIAETWAQTEHFRRDYEYLTIYRNGQWSDSETGYNSFVFNVGPRNDIVHYMANGKKAVYRKLSDIYQDTTTDGEGYQMLRVLNDDGDEILLQLFDAHRLGLKLIISQNFMVQFHN
;
A
#
# COMPACT_ATOMS: atom_id res chain seq x y z
N MET A 1 60.55 -38.21 14.39
CA MET A 1 60.71 -38.15 12.93
C MET A 1 59.33 -38.06 12.30
N GLN A 2 59.11 -37.04 11.45
CA GLN A 2 58.14 -36.90 10.34
C GLN A 2 56.67 -37.34 10.57
N ASN A 3 55.69 -36.45 10.68
CA ASN A 3 55.04 -35.56 9.69
C ASN A 3 53.87 -36.19 8.87
N ILE A 4 52.67 -35.61 9.11
CA ILE A 4 51.62 -35.13 8.16
C ILE A 4 50.87 -36.24 7.36
N ILE A 5 49.53 -36.34 7.37
CA ILE A 5 48.54 -35.71 6.45
C ILE A 5 47.13 -36.05 7.00
N CYS A 6 46.33 -35.06 7.39
CA CYS A 6 45.17 -34.50 6.66
C CYS A 6 43.93 -35.41 6.61
N GLY A 7 42.86 -34.93 7.25
CA GLY A 7 41.54 -35.55 7.21
C GLY A 7 40.56 -34.88 8.16
N ILE A 8 40.49 -33.54 8.15
CA ILE A 8 39.42 -32.80 8.83
C ILE A 8 38.14 -33.05 8.03
N CYS A 9 37.36 -34.05 8.42
CA CYS A 9 36.00 -34.23 7.94
C CYS A 9 35.09 -33.31 8.75
N SER A 10 35.00 -32.08 8.28
CA SER A 10 34.05 -31.05 8.74
C SER A 10 32.62 -31.56 8.68
N LEU A 11 31.92 -31.56 9.82
CA LEU A 11 30.46 -31.54 9.86
C LEU A 11 29.98 -30.76 11.09
N LEU A 12 30.25 -29.45 11.07
CA LEU A 12 29.44 -28.47 11.79
C LEU A 12 28.56 -27.81 10.74
N LEU A 13 27.31 -28.27 10.62
CA LEU A 13 26.29 -27.56 9.87
C LEU A 13 25.23 -27.06 10.85
N THR A 14 25.58 -26.02 11.60
CA THR A 14 24.63 -25.12 12.24
C THR A 14 23.90 -24.36 11.15
N GLY A 15 22.75 -24.87 10.71
CA GLY A 15 21.82 -24.14 9.86
C GLY A 15 21.05 -23.14 10.70
N TYR A 16 21.57 -21.91 10.77
CA TYR A 16 20.84 -20.74 11.23
C TYR A 16 19.55 -20.62 10.41
N PHE A 17 18.39 -20.84 11.04
CA PHE A 17 17.15 -20.28 10.52
C PHE A 17 17.25 -18.77 10.67
N SER A 18 17.75 -18.10 9.64
CA SER A 18 17.52 -16.68 9.45
C SER A 18 16.02 -16.50 9.26
N ILE A 19 15.34 -16.12 10.35
CA ILE A 19 14.05 -15.42 10.24
C ILE A 19 14.38 -14.15 9.45
N ALA A 20 14.07 -14.16 8.16
CA ALA A 20 14.05 -12.95 7.37
C ALA A 20 12.95 -12.09 7.97
N GLU A 21 13.35 -11.09 8.76
CA GLU A 21 12.45 -10.03 9.18
C GLU A 21 11.94 -9.36 7.90
N THR A 22 10.68 -9.66 7.55
CA THR A 22 9.95 -8.94 6.51
C THR A 22 9.84 -7.50 6.97
N TRP A 23 10.71 -6.64 6.44
CA TRP A 23 10.55 -5.20 6.47
C TRP A 23 9.33 -4.82 5.61
N ALA A 24 8.13 -5.11 6.12
CA ALA A 24 6.94 -4.47 5.60
C ALA A 24 7.19 -2.96 5.74
N GLN A 25 7.08 -2.20 4.65
CA GLN A 25 7.31 -0.75 4.68
C GLN A 25 6.38 -0.10 5.72
N THR A 26 6.92 0.14 6.91
CA THR A 26 6.29 0.79 8.07
C THR A 26 6.57 2.28 8.10
N GLU A 27 7.34 2.80 7.14
CA GLU A 27 7.67 4.21 7.12
C GLU A 27 6.39 5.03 6.92
N HIS A 28 6.17 5.97 7.84
CA HIS A 28 5.09 6.93 7.76
C HIS A 28 5.38 7.91 6.61
N PHE A 29 4.49 7.97 5.63
CA PHE A 29 4.62 8.89 4.49
C PHE A 29 3.29 9.55 4.12
N ARG A 30 3.38 10.61 3.33
CA ARG A 30 2.26 11.42 2.85
C ARG A 30 2.22 11.47 1.33
N ARG A 31 1.02 11.47 0.76
CA ARG A 31 0.72 11.77 -0.64
C ARG A 31 -0.33 12.87 -0.72
N ASP A 32 -0.14 13.78 -1.65
CA ASP A 32 -1.02 14.91 -1.91
C ASP A 32 -1.53 14.84 -3.35
N TYR A 33 -2.82 15.14 -3.52
CA TYR A 33 -3.52 15.10 -4.80
C TYR A 33 -4.34 16.36 -5.00
N GLU A 34 -4.23 16.97 -6.18
CA GLU A 34 -4.94 18.20 -6.55
C GLU A 34 -6.28 17.93 -7.23
N TYR A 35 -6.42 16.76 -7.85
CA TYR A 35 -7.60 16.38 -8.62
C TYR A 35 -8.20 15.08 -8.10
N LEU A 36 -9.50 14.94 -8.33
CA LEU A 36 -10.21 13.68 -8.20
C LEU A 36 -11.12 13.42 -9.40
N THR A 37 -11.36 12.14 -9.66
CA THR A 37 -12.31 11.68 -10.67
C THR A 37 -13.14 10.54 -10.08
N ILE A 38 -14.43 10.51 -10.37
CA ILE A 38 -15.35 9.52 -9.81
C ILE A 38 -15.77 8.56 -10.92
N TYR A 39 -15.62 7.27 -10.67
CA TYR A 39 -16.22 6.23 -11.50
C TYR A 39 -17.60 5.89 -10.96
N ARG A 40 -18.61 5.92 -11.84
CA ARG A 40 -19.96 5.48 -11.52
C ARG A 40 -20.56 4.71 -12.70
N ASN A 41 -21.04 3.49 -12.44
CA ASN A 41 -21.83 2.70 -13.40
C ASN A 41 -21.21 2.59 -14.82
N GLY A 42 -19.91 2.30 -14.92
CA GLY A 42 -19.27 2.15 -16.24
C GLY A 42 -18.51 3.38 -16.72
N GLN A 43 -18.69 4.55 -16.11
CA GLN A 43 -18.18 5.81 -16.64
C GLN A 43 -17.38 6.59 -15.61
N TRP A 44 -16.26 7.17 -16.05
CA TRP A 44 -15.51 8.16 -15.29
C TRP A 44 -16.11 9.54 -15.51
N SER A 45 -16.21 10.34 -14.45
CA SER A 45 -16.55 11.75 -14.52
C SER A 45 -15.43 12.56 -15.17
N ASP A 46 -15.68 13.85 -15.39
CA ASP A 46 -14.59 14.81 -15.57
C ASP A 46 -13.77 14.92 -14.27
N SER A 47 -12.53 15.38 -14.40
CA SER A 47 -11.69 15.70 -13.25
C SER A 47 -12.19 16.95 -12.54
N GLU A 48 -12.33 16.86 -11.23
CA GLU A 48 -12.67 17.98 -10.35
C GLU A 48 -11.45 18.35 -9.51
N THR A 49 -11.26 19.65 -9.27
CA THR A 49 -10.22 20.14 -8.37
C THR A 49 -10.63 19.95 -6.92
N GLY A 50 -9.74 19.36 -6.12
CA GLY A 50 -9.92 19.19 -4.70
C GLY A 50 -8.62 18.72 -4.06
N TYR A 51 -8.04 19.55 -3.19
CA TYR A 51 -6.81 19.22 -2.48
C TYR A 51 -7.06 18.16 -1.41
N ASN A 52 -6.56 16.95 -1.64
CA ASN A 52 -6.69 15.83 -0.71
C ASN A 52 -5.31 15.32 -0.31
N SER A 53 -5.14 14.99 0.97
CA SER A 53 -3.88 14.44 1.50
C SER A 53 -4.12 13.11 2.18
N PHE A 54 -3.36 12.10 1.79
CA PHE A 54 -3.36 10.78 2.41
C PHE A 54 -2.06 10.59 3.19
N VAL A 55 -2.18 10.19 4.44
CA VAL A 55 -1.07 9.91 5.35
C VAL A 55 -1.14 8.45 5.74
N PHE A 56 -0.10 7.70 5.40
CA PHE A 56 -0.05 6.25 5.53
C PHE A 56 0.77 5.83 6.74
N ASN A 57 0.53 4.60 7.20
CA ASN A 57 1.24 3.99 8.32
C ASN A 57 1.14 4.82 9.61
N VAL A 58 -0.08 5.27 9.94
CA VAL A 58 -0.36 6.09 11.12
C VAL A 58 -0.62 5.20 12.34
N GLY A 59 0.19 5.40 13.38
CA GLY A 59 0.05 4.71 14.65
C GLY A 59 0.41 3.22 14.61
N PRO A 60 0.22 2.49 15.71
CA PRO A 60 0.68 1.10 15.84
C PRO A 60 -0.09 0.10 14.96
N ARG A 61 -1.24 0.51 14.39
CA ARG A 61 -2.05 -0.31 13.49
C ARG A 61 -1.79 -0.04 12.01
N ASN A 62 -0.89 0.90 11.71
CA ASN A 62 -0.61 1.35 10.35
C ASN A 62 -1.89 1.79 9.60
N ASP A 63 -2.73 2.57 10.29
CA ASP A 63 -3.95 3.11 9.71
C ASP A 63 -3.61 4.21 8.68
N ILE A 64 -4.61 4.62 7.89
CA ILE A 64 -4.44 5.66 6.87
C ILE A 64 -5.37 6.82 7.22
N VAL A 65 -4.83 8.04 7.19
CA VAL A 65 -5.60 9.26 7.44
C VAL A 65 -5.78 10.01 6.12
N HIS A 66 -7.01 10.40 5.83
CA HIS A 66 -7.35 11.21 4.66
C HIS A 66 -7.88 12.57 5.10
N TYR A 67 -7.15 13.62 4.75
CA TYR A 67 -7.56 15.02 4.87
C TYR A 67 -8.22 15.44 3.55
N MET A 68 -9.51 15.69 3.60
CA MET A 68 -10.32 16.00 2.43
C MET A 68 -10.27 17.50 2.11
N ALA A 69 -10.55 17.85 0.85
CA ALA A 69 -10.59 19.25 0.39
C ALA A 69 -11.55 20.16 1.18
N ASN A 70 -12.60 19.58 1.78
CA ASN A 70 -13.56 20.31 2.61
C ASN A 70 -13.11 20.50 4.08
N GLY A 71 -11.86 20.16 4.41
CA GLY A 71 -11.30 20.26 5.76
C GLY A 71 -11.71 19.13 6.71
N LYS A 72 -12.54 18.17 6.26
CA LYS A 72 -12.87 16.97 7.03
C LYS A 72 -11.69 15.99 7.00
N LYS A 73 -11.68 15.13 8.01
CA LYS A 73 -10.73 14.03 8.13
C LYS A 73 -11.51 12.72 8.19
N ALA A 74 -11.04 11.71 7.46
CA ALA A 74 -11.44 10.32 7.63
C ALA A 74 -10.25 9.47 8.09
N VAL A 75 -10.54 8.41 8.85
CA VAL A 75 -9.55 7.40 9.23
C VAL A 75 -9.94 6.06 8.63
N TYR A 76 -9.03 5.47 7.88
CA TYR A 76 -9.19 4.14 7.31
C TYR A 76 -8.39 3.13 8.13
N ARG A 77 -9.09 2.20 8.78
CA ARG A 77 -8.43 1.15 9.58
C ARG A 77 -7.94 0.04 8.67
N LYS A 78 -6.67 -0.33 8.77
CA LYS A 78 -6.10 -1.44 7.99
C LYS A 78 -6.74 -2.78 8.38
N LEU A 79 -7.18 -3.55 7.38
CA LEU A 79 -7.81 -4.87 7.57
C LEU A 79 -7.01 -6.03 6.99
N SER A 80 -6.14 -5.77 6.02
CA SER A 80 -5.32 -6.80 5.36
C SER A 80 -3.87 -6.40 5.26
N ASP A 81 -3.01 -7.37 4.97
CA ASP A 81 -1.67 -7.12 4.46
C ASP A 81 -1.71 -6.40 3.11
N ILE A 82 -0.55 -5.85 2.73
CA ILE A 82 -0.36 -5.16 1.45
C ILE A 82 -0.14 -6.24 0.39
N TYR A 83 -0.97 -6.18 -0.65
CA TYR A 83 -0.80 -6.93 -1.89
C TYR A 83 -0.09 -6.04 -2.93
N GLN A 84 0.80 -6.60 -3.72
CA GLN A 84 1.51 -5.90 -4.79
C GLN A 84 1.26 -6.61 -6.11
N ASP A 85 1.05 -5.85 -7.18
CA ASP A 85 0.78 -6.40 -8.50
C ASP A 85 1.03 -5.34 -9.58
N THR A 86 0.78 -5.71 -10.84
CA THR A 86 0.93 -4.85 -12.00
C THR A 86 -0.36 -4.84 -12.80
N THR A 87 -0.74 -3.70 -13.34
CA THR A 87 -1.86 -3.62 -14.29
C THR A 87 -1.51 -4.29 -15.62
N THR A 88 -2.51 -4.53 -16.46
CA THR A 88 -2.31 -5.10 -17.81
C THR A 88 -1.39 -4.23 -18.68
N ASP A 89 -1.35 -2.91 -18.45
CA ASP A 89 -0.48 -1.95 -19.14
C ASP A 89 0.90 -1.77 -18.47
N GLY A 90 1.23 -2.57 -17.46
CA GLY A 90 2.58 -2.62 -16.87
C GLY A 90 2.81 -1.67 -15.68
N GLU A 91 1.77 -1.06 -15.13
CA GLU A 91 1.88 -0.11 -14.03
C GLU A 91 1.81 -0.83 -12.68
N GLY A 92 2.88 -0.68 -11.89
CA GLY A 92 2.97 -1.26 -10.55
C GLY A 92 2.03 -0.59 -9.56
N TYR A 93 1.42 -1.38 -8.68
CA TYR A 93 0.58 -0.88 -7.61
C TYR A 93 0.63 -1.74 -6.36
N GLN A 94 0.32 -1.09 -5.24
CA GLN A 94 0.05 -1.71 -3.95
C GLN A 94 -1.45 -1.61 -3.65
N MET A 95 -2.01 -2.61 -2.99
CA MET A 95 -3.42 -2.64 -2.64
C MET A 95 -3.63 -3.24 -1.24
N LEU A 96 -4.59 -2.70 -0.48
CA LEU A 96 -5.03 -3.28 0.78
C LEU A 96 -6.53 -3.06 1.02
N ARG A 97 -7.13 -3.90 1.88
CA ARG A 97 -8.47 -3.67 2.44
C ARG A 97 -8.38 -2.77 3.66
N VAL A 98 -9.29 -1.82 3.73
CA VAL A 98 -9.44 -0.92 4.88
C VAL A 98 -10.91 -0.75 5.25
N LEU A 99 -11.18 -0.43 6.51
CA LEU A 99 -12.51 -0.09 7.03
C LEU A 99 -12.64 1.43 7.11
N ASN A 100 -13.70 2.02 6.57
CA ASN A 100 -13.99 3.45 6.74
C ASN A 100 -14.70 3.74 8.08
N ASP A 101 -14.98 5.01 8.35
CA ASP A 101 -15.66 5.46 9.58
C ASP A 101 -17.11 4.98 9.68
N ASP A 102 -17.74 4.63 8.54
CA ASP A 102 -19.10 4.08 8.47
C ASP A 102 -19.14 2.55 8.70
N GLY A 103 -17.98 1.90 8.77
CA GLY A 103 -17.86 0.45 8.94
C GLY A 103 -17.91 -0.34 7.63
N ASP A 104 -17.80 0.33 6.48
CA ASP A 104 -17.71 -0.32 5.16
C ASP A 104 -16.27 -0.71 4.85
N GLU A 105 -16.10 -1.91 4.28
CA GLU A 105 -14.83 -2.34 3.71
C GLU A 105 -14.64 -1.72 2.33
N ILE A 106 -13.48 -1.08 2.13
CA ILE A 106 -13.07 -0.52 0.85
C ILE A 106 -11.68 -1.04 0.48
N LEU A 107 -11.41 -1.14 -0.81
CA LEU A 107 -10.06 -1.41 -1.31
C LEU A 107 -9.37 -0.08 -1.59
N LEU A 108 -8.17 0.09 -1.03
CA LEU A 108 -7.28 1.20 -1.34
C LEU A 108 -6.16 0.67 -2.24
N GLN A 109 -6.06 1.24 -3.44
CA GLN A 109 -5.02 0.96 -4.42
C GLN A 109 -4.13 2.20 -4.56
N LEU A 110 -2.83 2.06 -4.31
CA LEU A 110 -1.83 3.11 -4.48
C LEU A 110 -0.89 2.71 -5.61
N PHE A 111 -0.82 3.52 -6.66
CA PHE A 111 0.08 3.28 -7.79
C PHE A 111 1.50 3.76 -7.47
N ASP A 112 2.50 3.03 -7.96
CA ASP A 112 3.91 3.45 -7.86
C ASP A 112 4.16 4.72 -8.67
N ALA A 113 3.52 4.82 -9.84
CA ALA A 113 3.54 6.00 -10.69
C ALA A 113 2.64 7.11 -10.09
N HIS A 114 3.26 8.20 -9.65
CA HIS A 114 2.56 9.34 -9.03
C HIS A 114 1.42 9.91 -9.89
N ARG A 115 1.53 9.88 -11.23
CA ARG A 115 0.50 10.35 -12.18
C ARG A 115 -0.81 9.54 -12.11
N LEU A 116 -0.75 8.27 -11.72
CA LEU A 116 -1.93 7.41 -11.58
C LEU A 116 -2.57 7.56 -10.21
N GLY A 117 -1.73 7.87 -9.21
CA GLY A 117 -2.16 8.32 -7.89
C GLY A 117 -2.75 7.21 -7.03
N LEU A 118 -3.90 7.49 -6.41
CA LEU A 118 -4.56 6.59 -5.48
C LEU A 118 -6.01 6.37 -5.87
N LYS A 119 -6.52 5.16 -5.67
CA LYS A 119 -7.91 4.81 -5.89
C LYS A 119 -8.53 4.22 -4.63
N LEU A 120 -9.70 4.75 -4.25
CA LEU A 120 -10.62 4.10 -3.34
C LEU A 120 -11.66 3.35 -4.17
N ILE A 121 -11.70 2.04 -4.03
CA ILE A 121 -12.61 1.13 -4.73
C ILE A 121 -13.64 0.68 -3.70
N ILE A 122 -14.82 1.30 -3.74
CA ILE A 122 -15.92 1.04 -2.79
C ILE A 122 -16.76 -0.13 -3.29
N SER A 123 -17.02 -0.18 -4.60
CA SER A 123 -17.66 -1.31 -5.26
C SER A 123 -17.22 -1.39 -6.72
N GLN A 124 -17.66 -2.42 -7.43
CA GLN A 124 -17.43 -2.55 -8.88
C GLN A 124 -17.95 -1.36 -9.68
N ASN A 125 -19.00 -0.69 -9.18
CA ASN A 125 -19.67 0.42 -9.87
C ASN A 125 -19.39 1.78 -9.24
N PHE A 126 -18.56 1.86 -8.21
CA PHE A 126 -18.27 3.12 -7.54
C PHE A 126 -16.84 3.17 -7.02
N MET A 127 -16.05 4.07 -7.60
CA MET A 127 -14.64 4.29 -7.26
C MET A 127 -14.34 5.79 -7.27
N VAL A 128 -13.34 6.20 -6.49
CA VAL A 128 -12.81 7.56 -6.51
C VAL A 128 -11.31 7.46 -6.74
N GLN A 129 -10.80 8.16 -7.76
CA GLN A 129 -9.38 8.24 -8.05
C GLN A 129 -8.88 9.65 -7.75
N PHE A 130 -7.75 9.74 -7.05
CA PHE A 130 -7.05 10.96 -6.68
C PHE A 130 -5.73 11.01 -7.44
N HIS A 131 -5.43 12.13 -8.09
CA HIS A 131 -4.27 12.26 -8.97
C HIS A 131 -3.79 13.72 -9.10
N ASN A 132 -2.66 13.89 -9.79
CA ASN A 132 -2.00 15.17 -10.11
C ASN A 132 -1.74 15.26 -11.61
#